data_AF-A0A2N1ZBV4-F1
#
_entry.id   AF-A0A2N1ZBV4-F1
#
_cell.length_a   1.000
_cell.length_b   1.000
_cell.length_c   1.000
_cell.angle_alpha   90.00
_cell.angle_beta   90.00
_cell.angle_gamma   90.00
#
_symmetry.space_group_name_H-M   'P 1'
#
loop_
_entity.id
_entity.type
_entity.pdbx_description
1 polymer ?
#
loop_
_entity_poly.entity_id
_entity_poly.type
_entity_poly.pdbx_seq_one_letter_code
_entity_poly.pdbx_strand_id
1 'polypeptide(L)'
;MMDHDKFRTLVKQLYVTVNELEALFPGRHFTPDGHMVGSLGECLVADAYNLELKTASNKGYDAVTEYGLEVEIKATQSSAVAFRSQPQHTIIIKILPDGTFEEIYNGPGGLIWEQFKGKPLPSNGQFQISLNKLRQLNQTVSPADRVPRTN
;
A
#
# COMPACT_ATOMS: atom_id res chain seq x y z
N MET A 1 -4.61 14.57 18.61
CA MET A 1 -3.36 14.24 17.89
C MET A 1 -3.22 12.73 17.93
N MET A 2 -2.88 12.09 16.81
CA MET A 2 -2.75 10.63 16.74
C MET A 2 -1.52 10.19 17.54
N ASP A 3 -1.65 9.10 18.28
CA ASP A 3 -0.53 8.48 19.00
C ASP A 3 0.16 7.48 18.05
N HIS A 4 1.13 8.00 17.30
CA HIS A 4 1.84 7.28 16.23
C HIS A 4 2.62 6.07 16.77
N ASP A 5 3.24 6.21 17.93
CA ASP A 5 4.00 5.13 18.56
C ASP A 5 3.08 4.01 19.05
N LYS A 6 1.95 4.35 19.66
CA LYS A 6 0.93 3.36 20.02
C LYS A 6 0.36 2.66 18.80
N PHE A 7 0.06 3.39 17.73
CA PHE A 7 -0.42 2.79 16.47
C PHE A 7 0.58 1.76 15.93
N ARG A 8 1.85 2.15 15.74
CA ARG A 8 2.91 1.25 15.26
C ARG A 8 3.10 0.03 16.17
N THR A 9 2.96 0.22 17.48
CA THR A 9 3.04 -0.86 18.48
C THR A 9 1.89 -1.85 18.31
N LEU A 10 0.66 -1.37 18.14
CA LEU A 10 -0.52 -2.22 17.93
C LEU A 10 -0.43 -3.02 16.63
N VAL A 11 0.09 -2.42 15.55
CA VAL A 11 0.30 -3.16 14.28
C VAL A 11 1.32 -4.29 14.47
N LYS A 12 2.46 -4.02 15.11
CA LYS A 12 3.45 -5.06 15.40
C LYS A 12 2.86 -6.18 16.28
N GLN A 13 2.12 -5.81 17.32
CA GLN A 13 1.46 -6.78 18.21
C GLN A 13 0.44 -7.65 17.48
N LEU A 14 -0.34 -7.07 16.54
CA LEU A 14 -1.26 -7.82 15.70
C LEU A 14 -0.51 -8.91 14.92
N TYR A 15 0.59 -8.56 14.26
CA TYR A 15 1.36 -9.51 13.45
C TYR A 15 2.12 -10.55 14.29
N VAL A 16 2.60 -10.19 15.49
CA VAL A 16 3.09 -11.17 16.47
C VAL A 16 1.99 -12.15 16.85
N THR A 17 0.79 -11.67 17.17
CA THR A 17 -0.36 -12.51 17.53
C THR A 17 -0.74 -13.45 16.38
N VAL A 18 -0.73 -12.96 15.13
CA VAL A 18 -0.97 -13.78 13.94
C VAL A 18 0.04 -14.92 13.86
N ASN A 19 1.34 -14.63 14.01
CA ASN A 19 2.39 -15.65 13.96
C ASN A 19 2.26 -16.68 15.09
N GLU A 20 1.91 -16.25 16.31
CA GLU A 20 1.67 -17.15 17.45
C GLU A 20 0.47 -18.08 17.19
N LEU A 21 -0.63 -17.57 16.63
CA LEU A 21 -1.78 -18.38 16.25
C LEU A 21 -1.45 -19.41 15.16
N GLU A 22 -0.67 -19.02 14.14
CA GLU A 22 -0.20 -19.95 13.08
C GLU A 22 0.73 -21.03 13.64
N ALA A 23 1.56 -20.70 14.65
CA ALA A 23 2.41 -21.68 15.34
C ALA A 23 1.60 -22.69 16.15
N LEU A 24 0.49 -22.27 16.75
CA LEU A 24 -0.43 -23.16 17.48
C LEU A 24 -1.21 -24.11 16.55
N PHE A 25 -1.45 -23.71 15.30
CA PHE A 25 -2.18 -24.50 14.31
C PHE A 25 -1.41 -24.62 12.98
N PRO A 26 -0.33 -25.44 12.92
CA PRO A 26 0.48 -25.57 11.72
C PRO A 26 -0.34 -25.87 10.45
N GLY A 27 -0.12 -25.07 9.40
CA GLY A 27 -0.85 -25.16 8.13
C GLY A 27 -2.18 -24.41 8.08
N ARG A 28 -2.61 -23.76 9.17
CA ARG A 28 -3.71 -22.79 9.15
C ARG A 28 -3.17 -21.37 9.08
N HIS A 29 -3.76 -20.58 8.20
CA HIS A 29 -3.42 -19.17 8.07
C HIS A 29 -4.31 -18.30 8.95
N PHE A 30 -3.68 -17.38 9.67
CA PHE A 30 -4.35 -16.34 10.47
C PHE A 30 -4.08 -14.94 9.92
N THR A 31 -3.44 -14.84 8.75
CA THR A 31 -3.17 -13.59 8.04
C THR A 31 -4.41 -12.68 7.99
N PRO A 32 -4.28 -11.38 8.33
CA PRO A 32 -5.35 -10.41 8.16
C PRO A 32 -5.96 -10.44 6.76
N ASP A 33 -7.27 -10.27 6.68
CA ASP A 33 -7.96 -10.25 5.39
C ASP A 33 -7.56 -9.02 4.56
N GLY A 34 -7.91 -9.04 3.27
CA GLY A 34 -7.54 -7.95 2.36
C GLY A 34 -8.10 -6.58 2.75
N HIS A 35 -9.21 -6.54 3.47
CA HIS A 35 -9.82 -5.28 3.92
C HIS A 35 -9.04 -4.67 5.08
N MET A 36 -8.68 -5.49 6.07
CA MET A 36 -7.84 -5.09 7.18
C MET A 36 -6.44 -4.69 6.70
N VAL A 37 -5.84 -5.45 5.78
CA VAL A 37 -4.54 -5.12 5.16
C VAL A 37 -4.58 -3.77 4.46
N GLY A 38 -5.66 -3.48 3.72
CA GLY A 38 -5.86 -2.17 3.09
C GLY A 38 -5.88 -1.03 4.10
N SER A 39 -6.73 -1.15 5.13
CA SER A 39 -6.91 -0.13 6.17
C SER A 39 -5.63 0.12 6.97
N LEU A 40 -4.91 -0.95 7.33
CA LEU A 40 -3.60 -0.85 7.99
C LEU A 40 -2.58 -0.16 7.08
N GLY A 41 -2.60 -0.52 5.80
CA GLY A 41 -1.71 0.03 4.80
C GLY A 41 -1.86 1.53 4.61
N GLU A 42 -3.10 2.00 4.45
CA GLU A 42 -3.45 3.41 4.36
C GLU A 42 -2.92 4.17 5.58
N CYS A 43 -3.19 3.67 6.79
CA CYS A 43 -2.71 4.28 8.04
C CYS A 43 -1.17 4.29 8.15
N LEU A 44 -0.50 3.18 7.81
CA LEU A 44 0.96 3.06 7.85
C LEU A 44 1.65 4.02 6.88
N VAL A 45 1.09 4.19 5.68
CA VAL A 45 1.62 5.12 4.69
C VAL A 45 1.34 6.56 5.09
N ALA A 46 0.13 6.89 5.55
CA ALA A 46 -0.15 8.24 6.01
C ALA A 46 0.75 8.66 7.18
N ASP A 47 0.98 7.76 8.12
CA ASP A 47 1.90 7.92 9.23
C ASP A 47 3.36 8.13 8.79
N ALA A 48 3.84 7.35 7.82
CA ALA A 48 5.24 7.38 7.39
C ALA A 48 5.58 8.48 6.38
N TYR A 49 4.59 9.03 5.67
CA TYR A 49 4.78 10.03 4.62
C TYR A 49 4.07 11.35 4.92
N ASN A 50 3.61 11.54 6.16
CA ASN A 50 2.88 12.72 6.62
C ASN A 50 1.73 13.11 5.68
N LEU A 51 0.86 12.14 5.38
CA LEU A 51 -0.30 12.35 4.52
C LEU A 51 -1.56 12.61 5.34
N GLU A 52 -2.44 13.46 4.82
CA GLU A 52 -3.79 13.60 5.34
C GLU A 52 -4.69 12.53 4.71
N LEU A 53 -5.09 11.53 5.50
CA LEU A 53 -6.06 10.52 5.08
C LEU A 53 -7.40 11.17 4.77
N LYS A 54 -8.01 10.76 3.66
CA LYS A 54 -9.40 11.09 3.37
C LYS A 54 -10.34 10.11 4.03
N THR A 55 -11.61 10.51 4.09
CA THR A 55 -12.68 9.63 4.56
C THR A 55 -12.68 8.34 3.75
N ALA A 56 -12.77 7.21 4.45
CA ALA A 56 -12.82 5.90 3.83
C ALA A 56 -13.91 5.85 2.73
N SER A 57 -13.64 5.11 1.66
CA SER A 57 -14.52 4.98 0.48
C SER A 57 -14.62 6.20 -0.44
N ASN A 58 -13.70 7.18 -0.34
CA ASN A 58 -13.55 8.18 -1.39
C ASN A 58 -13.15 7.51 -2.72
N LYS A 59 -13.78 7.93 -3.81
CA LYS A 59 -13.43 7.43 -5.14
C LYS A 59 -12.19 8.15 -5.63
N GLY A 60 -11.11 7.41 -5.88
CA GLY A 60 -9.97 7.85 -6.70
C GLY A 60 -8.63 7.94 -5.96
N TYR A 61 -8.62 8.27 -4.67
CA TYR A 61 -7.41 8.38 -3.85
C TYR A 61 -7.74 8.23 -2.36
N ASP A 62 -6.73 7.88 -1.56
CA ASP A 62 -6.87 7.54 -0.14
C ASP A 62 -6.32 8.63 0.79
N ALA A 63 -5.34 9.41 0.30
CA ALA A 63 -4.72 10.48 1.07
C ALA A 63 -4.28 11.66 0.18
N VAL A 64 -3.97 12.79 0.81
CA VAL A 64 -3.35 13.95 0.14
C VAL A 64 -2.10 14.40 0.87
N THR A 65 -1.11 14.90 0.12
CA THR A 65 0.06 15.58 0.70
C THR A 65 -0.29 17.00 1.16
N GLU A 66 0.60 17.65 1.91
CA GLU A 66 0.46 19.05 2.33
C GLU A 66 0.29 20.04 1.14
N TYR A 67 0.81 19.69 -0.04
CA TYR A 67 0.71 20.48 -1.27
C TYR A 67 -0.47 20.08 -2.17
N GLY A 68 -1.35 19.20 -1.69
CA GLY A 68 -2.58 18.79 -2.39
C GLY A 68 -2.39 17.71 -3.47
N LEU A 69 -1.27 16.98 -3.46
CA LEU A 69 -1.09 15.82 -4.36
C LEU A 69 -2.00 14.67 -3.90
N GLU A 70 -2.88 14.19 -4.77
CA GLU A 70 -3.72 13.02 -4.50
C GLU A 70 -2.91 11.72 -4.59
N VAL A 71 -2.96 10.90 -3.54
CA VAL A 71 -2.21 9.65 -3.41
C VAL A 71 -3.18 8.47 -3.24
N GLU A 72 -3.15 7.53 -4.18
CA GLU A 72 -3.76 6.20 -4.00
C GLU A 72 -2.76 5.27 -3.32
N ILE A 73 -3.18 4.65 -2.22
CA ILE A 73 -2.37 3.75 -1.41
C ILE A 73 -2.75 2.31 -1.75
N LYS A 74 -1.75 1.46 -1.99
CA LYS A 74 -1.96 0.01 -2.11
C LYS A 74 -1.08 -0.72 -1.11
N ALA A 75 -1.71 -1.48 -0.24
CA ALA A 75 -1.02 -2.43 0.63
C ALA A 75 -1.36 -3.86 0.25
N THR A 76 -0.36 -4.72 0.38
CA THR A 76 -0.52 -6.15 0.14
C THR A 76 0.41 -6.95 1.04
N GLN A 77 0.03 -8.19 1.30
CA GLN A 77 0.93 -9.22 1.84
C GLN A 77 1.33 -10.25 0.78
N SER A 78 0.82 -10.10 -0.45
CA SER A 78 1.00 -11.00 -1.57
C SER A 78 2.11 -10.51 -2.52
N SER A 79 2.08 -10.96 -3.78
CA SER A 79 3.06 -10.66 -4.83
C SER A 79 2.54 -9.70 -5.91
N ALA A 80 1.33 -9.16 -5.76
CA ALA A 80 0.72 -8.22 -6.69
C ALA A 80 -0.27 -7.28 -5.99
N VAL A 81 -0.59 -6.19 -6.69
CA VAL A 81 -1.68 -5.25 -6.37
C VAL A 81 -2.55 -5.04 -7.60
N ALA A 82 -3.73 -4.46 -7.38
CA ALA A 82 -4.73 -4.25 -8.41
C ALA A 82 -5.17 -2.78 -8.50
N PHE A 83 -5.46 -2.32 -9.71
CA PHE A 83 -5.94 -0.98 -10.02
C PHE A 83 -7.22 -1.02 -10.84
N ARG A 84 -8.18 -0.15 -10.51
CA ARG A 84 -9.42 0.07 -11.28
C ARG A 84 -9.33 1.27 -12.21
N SER A 85 -8.50 2.24 -11.87
CA SER A 85 -8.32 3.51 -12.58
C SER A 85 -6.87 3.97 -12.45
N GLN A 86 -6.45 4.90 -13.30
CA GLN A 86 -5.14 5.53 -13.21
C GLN A 86 -5.12 6.52 -12.03
N PRO A 87 -4.26 6.33 -11.01
CA PRO A 87 -4.08 7.35 -9.99
C PRO A 87 -3.18 8.49 -10.49
N GLN A 88 -3.28 9.66 -9.86
CA GLN A 88 -2.31 10.74 -10.04
C GLN A 88 -0.94 10.29 -9.52
N HIS A 89 -0.88 9.91 -8.24
CA HIS A 89 0.30 9.36 -7.57
C HIS A 89 -0.09 8.10 -6.80
N THR A 90 0.84 7.16 -6.64
CA THR A 90 0.60 6.00 -5.78
C THR A 90 1.80 5.63 -4.94
N ILE A 91 1.50 5.24 -3.70
CA ILE A 91 2.45 4.61 -2.79
C ILE A 91 1.99 3.18 -2.56
N ILE A 92 2.85 2.23 -2.90
CA ILE A 92 2.58 0.81 -2.81
C ILE A 92 3.53 0.20 -1.80
N ILE A 93 2.98 -0.46 -0.80
CA ILE A 93 3.75 -1.11 0.26
C ILE A 93 3.45 -2.60 0.34
N LYS A 94 4.45 -3.36 0.79
CA LYS A 94 4.27 -4.74 1.24
C LYS A 94 4.36 -4.77 2.76
N ILE A 95 3.30 -5.21 3.44
CA ILE A 95 3.35 -5.43 4.89
C ILE A 95 4.04 -6.76 5.16
N LEU A 96 5.03 -6.73 6.06
CA LEU A 96 5.88 -7.85 6.42
C LEU A 96 5.31 -8.60 7.64
N PRO A 97 5.71 -9.87 7.87
CA PRO A 97 5.20 -10.68 8.99
C PRO A 97 5.51 -10.15 10.40
N ASP A 98 6.37 -9.12 10.52
CA ASP A 98 6.68 -8.44 11.77
C ASP A 98 5.85 -7.15 11.98
N GLY A 99 4.93 -6.86 11.06
CA GLY A 99 4.09 -5.66 11.07
C GLY A 99 4.80 -4.39 10.59
N THR A 100 6.05 -4.48 10.14
CA THR A 100 6.69 -3.40 9.37
C THR A 100 6.26 -3.45 7.91
N PHE A 101 6.70 -2.48 7.10
CA PHE A 101 6.42 -2.49 5.68
C PHE A 101 7.64 -2.10 4.85
N GLU A 102 7.64 -2.62 3.63
CA GLU A 102 8.58 -2.27 2.58
C GLU A 102 7.90 -1.36 1.55
N GLU A 103 8.54 -0.24 1.17
CA GLU A 103 8.10 0.56 0.03
C GLU A 103 8.45 -0.19 -1.27
N ILE A 104 7.43 -0.52 -2.06
CA ILE A 104 7.59 -1.19 -3.35
C ILE A 104 7.66 -0.17 -4.48
N TYR A 105 6.84 0.88 -4.39
CA TYR A 105 6.73 1.94 -5.38
C TYR A 105 6.23 3.22 -4.73
N ASN A 106 6.80 4.35 -5.12
CA ASN A 106 6.34 5.68 -4.73
C ASN A 106 6.61 6.61 -5.91
N GLY A 107 5.56 6.99 -6.62
CA GLY A 107 5.70 7.77 -7.85
C GLY A 107 4.39 7.99 -8.62
N PRO A 108 4.49 8.60 -9.82
CA PRO A 108 3.34 8.89 -10.67
C PRO A 108 2.58 7.62 -11.07
N GLY A 109 1.25 7.63 -10.98
CA GLY A 109 0.42 6.47 -11.36
C GLY A 109 0.47 6.14 -12.85
N GLY A 110 0.77 7.13 -13.70
CA GLY A 110 0.89 6.97 -15.14
C GLY A 110 1.94 5.94 -15.57
N LEU A 111 3.07 5.82 -14.85
CA LEU A 111 4.12 4.84 -15.18
C LEU A 111 3.63 3.38 -15.05
N ILE A 112 2.77 3.14 -14.06
CA ILE A 112 2.09 1.86 -13.87
C ILE A 112 1.00 1.68 -14.91
N TRP A 113 0.19 2.72 -15.14
CA TRP A 113 -0.96 2.64 -16.05
C TRP A 113 -0.56 2.36 -17.51
N GLU A 114 0.57 2.88 -17.97
CA GLU A 114 1.12 2.55 -19.29
C GLU A 114 1.40 1.04 -19.45
N GLN A 115 1.64 0.28 -18.37
CA GLN A 115 1.79 -1.18 -18.45
C GLN A 115 0.48 -1.91 -18.79
N PHE A 116 -0.66 -1.23 -18.70
CA PHE A 116 -1.99 -1.77 -19.01
C PHE A 116 -2.49 -1.36 -20.40
N LYS A 117 -1.78 -0.44 -21.06
CA LYS A 117 -2.17 0.07 -22.38
C LYS A 117 -2.30 -1.05 -23.41
N GLY A 118 -3.42 -1.05 -24.13
CA GLY A 118 -3.74 -2.07 -25.13
C GLY A 118 -4.14 -3.43 -24.55
N LYS A 119 -4.19 -3.60 -23.23
CA LYS A 119 -4.71 -4.83 -22.60
C LYS A 119 -6.23 -4.74 -22.46
N PRO A 120 -6.97 -5.84 -22.71
CA PRO A 120 -8.40 -5.87 -22.44
C PRO A 120 -8.65 -5.72 -20.93
N LEU A 121 -9.73 -5.05 -20.56
CA LEU A 121 -10.15 -4.93 -19.17
C LEU A 121 -10.46 -6.34 -18.62
N PRO A 122 -9.84 -6.76 -17.50
CA PRO A 122 -10.14 -8.04 -16.88
C PRO A 122 -11.60 -8.13 -16.43
N SER A 123 -12.15 -9.35 -16.36
CA SER A 123 -13.56 -9.58 -16.01
C SER A 123 -13.96 -9.06 -14.62
N ASN A 124 -13.00 -8.95 -13.69
CA ASN A 124 -13.19 -8.37 -12.36
C ASN A 124 -13.01 -6.83 -12.33
N GLY A 125 -12.85 -6.20 -13.49
CA GLY A 125 -12.67 -4.76 -13.65
C GLY A 125 -11.36 -4.21 -13.11
N GLN A 126 -10.35 -5.06 -12.86
CA GLN A 126 -9.13 -4.69 -12.16
C GLN A 126 -7.89 -5.19 -12.89
N PHE A 127 -7.01 -4.25 -13.28
CA PHE A 127 -5.69 -4.60 -13.80
C PHE A 127 -4.77 -4.98 -12.64
N GLN A 128 -4.04 -6.09 -12.80
CA GLN A 128 -3.05 -6.54 -11.83
C GLN A 128 -1.63 -6.25 -12.30
N ILE A 129 -0.76 -5.91 -11.36
CA ILE A 129 0.68 -5.73 -11.58
C ILE A 129 1.48 -6.38 -10.44
N SER A 130 2.53 -7.10 -10.78
CA SER A 130 3.37 -7.79 -9.80
C SER A 130 4.30 -6.81 -9.08
N LEU A 131 4.64 -7.13 -7.82
CA LEU A 131 5.60 -6.33 -7.04
C LEU A 131 6.98 -6.29 -7.72
N ASN A 132 7.40 -7.38 -8.38
CA ASN A 132 8.67 -7.39 -9.12
C ASN A 132 8.69 -6.35 -10.24
N LYS A 133 7.60 -6.23 -11.01
CA LYS A 133 7.49 -5.20 -12.04
C LYS A 133 7.43 -3.80 -11.43
N LEU A 134 6.71 -3.64 -10.33
CA LEU A 134 6.64 -2.37 -9.60
C LEU A 134 8.00 -1.91 -9.09
N ARG A 135 8.84 -2.81 -8.56
CA ARG A 135 10.22 -2.47 -8.16
C ARG A 135 11.06 -1.99 -9.31
N GLN A 136 10.95 -2.62 -10.49
CA GLN A 136 11.63 -2.17 -11.70
C GLN A 136 11.16 -0.78 -12.12
N LEU A 137 9.85 -0.50 -12.07
CA LEU A 137 9.33 0.84 -12.34
C LEU A 137 9.78 1.85 -11.28
N ASN A 138 9.85 1.44 -10.01
CA ASN A 138 10.29 2.31 -8.93
C ASN A 138 11.72 2.81 -9.17
N GLN A 139 12.60 2.00 -9.75
CA GLN A 139 13.97 2.40 -10.10
C GLN A 139 14.03 3.52 -11.15
N THR A 140 12.97 3.71 -11.94
CA THR A 140 12.89 4.78 -12.94
C THR A 140 12.24 6.06 -12.41
N VAL A 141 11.69 6.06 -11.19
CA VAL A 141 11.07 7.24 -10.59
C VAL A 141 12.15 8.16 -10.05
N SER A 142 12.15 9.41 -10.54
CA SER A 142 13.11 10.42 -10.09
C SER A 142 12.87 10.78 -8.61
N PRO A 143 13.90 11.17 -7.85
CA PRO A 143 13.71 11.60 -6.46
C PRO A 143 12.73 12.77 -6.29
N ALA A 144 12.63 13.66 -7.28
CA ALA A 144 11.72 14.80 -7.26
C ALA A 144 10.25 14.40 -7.45
N ASP A 145 10.00 13.25 -8.08
CA ASP A 145 8.66 12.70 -8.28
C ASP A 145 8.23 11.78 -7.13
N ARG A 146 8.98 11.69 -6.02
CA ARG A 146 8.64 10.87 -4.86
C ARG A 146 8.01 11.74 -3.77
N VAL A 147 7.04 11.17 -3.06
CA VAL A 147 6.60 11.74 -1.79
C VAL A 147 7.67 11.41 -0.74
N PRO A 148 8.22 12.41 -0.03
CA PRO A 148 9.27 12.17 0.95
C PRO A 148 8.72 11.42 2.17
N ARG A 149 9.52 10.48 2.68
CA ARG A 149 9.23 9.81 3.94
C ARG A 149 9.63 10.72 5.10
N THR A 150 8.79 10.83 6.12
CA THR A 150 9.19 11.46 7.37
C THR A 150 10.13 10.54 8.14
N ASN A 151 11.30 11.07 8.52
CA ASN A 151 12.28 10.36 9.36
C ASN A 151 11.71 10.06 10.75
#